data_AF-A0A074VYV1-F1
#
_entry.id   AF-A0A074VYV1-F1
#
_cell.length_a   1.000
_cell.length_b   1.000
_cell.length_c   1.000
_cell.angle_alpha   90.00
_cell.angle_beta   90.00
_cell.angle_gamma   90.00
#
_symmetry.space_group_name_H-M   'P 1'
#
loop_
_entity.id
_entity.type
_entity.pdbx_description
1 polymer ?
#
loop_
_entity_poly.entity_id
_entity_poly.type
_entity_poly.pdbx_seq_one_letter_code
_entity_poly.pdbx_strand_id
1 'polypeptide(L)'
;MDTELEYICLRSSYPVGQAYYRLDLTNKLGYDEIIWLNSPENLRDASLNVVFSEIREVQQNQMLIINYLYSNKEKFNFITEEPQDGEYVWVSDLFYEGFASFFEYDSSWDTTKQAFKNHILFTTADGAAKATKSIIQILRREAARKRFKPLTKTPPNGTIVFVADVLAEEGWTFIIYKDIEICNRLLKAGLLFSTAEGAKLATTAMRQLINPPIPDTTKEPEPDKQ
;
A
#
# COMPACT_ATOMS: atom_id res chain seq x y z
N MET A 1 -10.03 4.72 -19.40
CA MET A 1 -9.66 5.87 -18.53
C MET A 1 -9.79 5.31 -17.13
N ASP A 2 -8.71 4.70 -16.63
CA ASP A 2 -8.72 3.96 -15.37
C ASP A 2 -8.46 4.94 -14.24
N THR A 3 -9.51 5.42 -13.59
CA THR A 3 -9.40 6.17 -12.34
C THR A 3 -9.18 5.18 -11.20
N GLU A 4 -7.96 4.66 -11.08
CA GLU A 4 -7.50 4.10 -9.80
C GLU A 4 -7.37 5.28 -8.83
N LEU A 5 -8.43 5.53 -8.07
CA LEU A 5 -8.47 6.55 -7.02
C LEU A 5 -7.35 6.27 -6.01
N GLU A 6 -6.33 7.12 -6.01
CA GLU A 6 -5.22 7.07 -5.07
C GLU A 6 -5.72 7.21 -3.64
N TYR A 7 -5.73 6.09 -2.92
CA TYR A 7 -5.90 6.11 -1.48
C TYR A 7 -4.60 6.63 -0.86
N ILE A 8 -4.50 7.95 -0.74
CA ILE A 8 -3.38 8.64 -0.12
C ILE A 8 -3.52 8.53 1.39
N CYS A 9 -2.98 7.45 1.95
CA CYS A 9 -2.87 7.26 3.38
C CYS A 9 -1.63 7.97 3.94
N LEU A 10 -1.42 9.24 3.57
CA LEU A 10 -0.29 10.01 4.09
C LEU A 10 -0.44 10.11 5.61
N ARG A 11 0.60 9.72 6.35
CA ARG A 11 0.81 10.22 7.70
C ARG A 11 0.76 11.74 7.61
N SER A 12 0.00 12.36 8.50
CA SER A 12 -0.33 13.79 8.47
C SER A 12 0.86 14.73 8.69
N SER A 13 2.09 14.24 8.82
CA SER A 13 3.31 15.00 8.58
C SER A 13 4.52 14.07 8.52
N TYR A 14 5.37 14.27 7.52
CA TYR A 14 6.73 13.73 7.48
C TYR A 14 7.70 14.89 7.80
N PRO A 15 8.26 14.95 9.02
CA PRO A 15 9.26 15.96 9.36
C PRO A 15 10.44 16.04 8.39
N VAL A 16 10.71 17.25 7.89
CA VAL A 16 11.89 17.54 7.06
C VAL A 16 13.17 17.30 7.85
N GLY A 17 14.16 16.70 7.21
CA GLY A 17 15.46 16.37 7.79
C GLY A 17 15.51 15.06 8.57
N GLN A 18 14.39 14.34 8.72
CA GLN A 18 14.37 13.02 9.35
C GLN A 18 14.66 11.88 8.37
N ALA A 19 15.26 10.81 8.88
CA ALA A 19 15.49 9.59 8.13
C ALA A 19 14.21 8.72 8.08
N TYR A 20 13.96 8.15 6.92
CA TYR A 20 12.87 7.21 6.64
C TYR A 20 13.39 6.04 5.84
N TYR A 21 12.63 4.94 5.83
CA TYR A 21 12.95 3.74 5.08
C TYR A 21 11.98 3.59 3.94
N ARG A 22 12.49 3.60 2.72
CA ARG A 22 11.71 3.50 1.51
C ARG A 22 11.92 2.12 0.89
N LEU A 23 10.83 1.47 0.52
CA LEU A 23 10.86 0.18 -0.15
C LEU A 23 11.33 0.39 -1.59
N ASP A 24 12.42 -0.28 -1.97
CA ASP A 24 13.05 -0.17 -3.28
C ASP A 24 13.34 -1.58 -3.81
N LEU A 25 12.53 -2.02 -4.77
CA LEU A 25 12.68 -3.31 -5.43
C LEU A 25 13.47 -3.23 -6.74
N THR A 26 14.09 -2.09 -7.07
CA THR A 26 14.90 -1.92 -8.29
C THR A 26 16.38 -1.96 -7.97
N ASN A 27 16.90 -0.98 -7.24
CA ASN A 27 18.34 -0.84 -7.01
C ASN A 27 18.78 -1.55 -5.73
N LYS A 28 18.01 -1.41 -4.65
CA LYS A 28 18.33 -2.07 -3.37
C LYS A 28 17.77 -3.48 -3.25
N LEU A 29 16.76 -3.83 -4.06
CA LEU A 29 16.06 -5.12 -4.01
C LEU A 29 15.56 -5.45 -2.59
N GLY A 30 15.13 -4.41 -1.88
CA GLY A 30 14.70 -4.42 -0.50
C GLY A 30 14.24 -3.03 -0.07
N TYR A 31 15.09 -2.28 0.62
CA TYR A 31 14.80 -0.91 1.03
C TYR A 31 16.05 -0.04 1.05
N ASP A 32 15.87 1.28 0.95
CA ASP A 32 16.86 2.29 1.21
C ASP A 32 16.48 3.19 2.39
N GLU A 33 17.49 3.79 3.02
CA GLU A 33 17.30 4.90 3.95
C GLU A 33 17.36 6.20 3.16
N ILE A 34 16.36 7.07 3.35
CA ILE A 34 16.25 8.38 2.71
C ILE A 34 16.10 9.46 3.77
N ILE A 35 16.60 10.67 3.49
CA ILE A 35 16.28 11.86 4.27
C ILE A 35 15.06 12.53 3.65
N TRP A 36 14.06 12.84 4.47
CA TRP A 36 12.86 13.53 4.00
C TRP A 36 13.17 15.01 3.75
N LEU A 37 13.04 15.44 2.51
CA LEU A 37 13.30 16.81 2.07
C LEU A 37 12.02 17.52 1.62
N ASN A 38 10.85 16.88 1.74
CA ASN A 38 9.59 17.37 1.19
C ASN A 38 9.67 17.66 -0.32
N SER A 39 10.51 16.90 -1.03
CA SER A 39 10.66 17.01 -2.48
C SER A 39 9.50 16.34 -3.22
N PRO A 40 9.28 16.64 -4.50
CA PRO A 40 8.26 15.96 -5.32
C PRO A 40 8.38 14.44 -5.28
N GLU A 41 9.60 13.91 -5.27
CA GLU A 41 9.86 12.47 -5.18
C GLU A 41 9.42 11.90 -3.84
N ASN A 42 9.72 12.59 -2.72
CA ASN A 42 9.27 12.16 -1.39
C ASN A 42 7.74 12.14 -1.31
N LEU A 43 7.08 13.18 -1.82
CA LEU A 43 5.62 13.29 -1.81
C LEU A 43 4.97 12.17 -2.63
N ARG A 44 5.52 11.85 -3.80
CA ARG A 44 5.10 10.70 -4.63
C ARG A 44 5.33 9.38 -3.89
N ASP A 45 6.52 9.14 -3.36
CA ASP A 45 6.84 7.89 -2.68
C ASP A 45 5.90 7.67 -1.48
N ALA A 46 5.51 8.74 -0.79
CA ALA A 46 4.54 8.67 0.29
C ALA A 46 3.08 8.49 -0.20
N SER A 47 2.68 9.04 -1.36
CA SER A 47 1.36 8.75 -1.95
C SER A 47 1.21 7.27 -2.35
N LEU A 48 2.32 6.63 -2.72
CA LEU A 48 2.40 5.20 -3.04
C LEU A 48 2.49 4.29 -1.81
N ASN A 49 2.58 4.85 -0.59
CA ASN A 49 2.73 4.11 0.68
C ASN A 49 3.98 3.22 0.72
N VAL A 50 5.07 3.63 0.06
CA VAL A 50 6.35 2.90 0.06
C VAL A 50 7.36 3.42 1.08
N VAL A 51 7.02 4.46 1.85
CA VAL A 51 7.90 5.11 2.84
C VAL A 51 7.41 4.85 4.28
N PHE A 52 8.33 4.41 5.13
CA PHE A 52 8.07 3.99 6.52
C PHE A 52 9.00 4.71 7.49
N SER A 53 8.55 4.95 8.73
CA SER A 53 9.38 5.62 9.73
C SER A 53 10.36 4.70 10.45
N GLU A 54 10.12 3.38 10.39
CA GLU A 54 10.92 2.40 11.12
C GLU A 54 11.39 1.26 10.20
N ILE A 55 12.62 0.78 10.41
CA ILE A 55 13.16 -0.40 9.71
C ILE A 55 12.21 -1.59 9.83
N ARG A 56 11.66 -1.80 11.03
CA ARG A 56 10.74 -2.91 11.28
C ARG A 56 9.49 -2.81 10.41
N GLU A 57 8.97 -1.61 10.18
CA GLU A 57 7.79 -1.42 9.34
C GLU A 57 8.08 -1.75 7.87
N VAL A 58 9.21 -1.30 7.32
CA VAL A 58 9.56 -1.62 5.92
C VAL A 58 9.82 -3.11 5.74
N GLN A 59 10.49 -3.77 6.68
CA GLN A 59 10.75 -5.21 6.63
C GLN A 59 9.45 -6.04 6.70
N GLN A 60 8.51 -5.63 7.55
CA GLN A 60 7.20 -6.29 7.62
C GLN A 60 6.41 -6.15 6.32
N ASN A 61 6.44 -4.98 5.69
CA ASN A 61 5.77 -4.75 4.41
C ASN A 61 6.49 -5.47 3.25
N GLN A 62 7.82 -5.56 3.27
CA GLN A 62 8.58 -6.36 2.33
C GLN A 62 8.16 -7.84 2.40
N MET A 63 8.07 -8.40 3.61
CA MET A 63 7.60 -9.77 3.79
C MET A 63 6.14 -9.97 3.37
N LEU A 64 5.27 -8.99 3.63
CA LEU A 64 3.88 -9.02 3.15
C LEU A 64 3.83 -9.12 1.62
N ILE A 65 4.66 -8.35 0.93
CA ILE A 65 4.77 -8.35 -0.53
C ILE A 65 5.30 -9.68 -1.04
N ILE A 66 6.42 -10.16 -0.50
CA ILE A 66 7.04 -11.44 -0.88
C ILE A 66 6.01 -12.57 -0.75
N ASN A 67 5.32 -12.66 0.38
CA ASN A 67 4.32 -13.69 0.62
C ASN A 67 3.14 -13.59 -0.35
N TYR A 68 2.70 -12.37 -0.67
CA TYR A 68 1.63 -12.15 -1.65
C TYR A 68 2.04 -12.58 -3.06
N LEU A 69 3.22 -12.15 -3.51
CA LEU A 69 3.75 -12.46 -4.84
C LEU A 69 3.92 -13.98 -5.00
N TYR A 70 4.52 -14.64 -4.00
CA TYR A 70 4.65 -16.09 -3.98
C TYR A 70 3.30 -16.82 -4.05
N SER A 71 2.31 -16.38 -3.27
CA SER A 71 0.97 -16.98 -3.25
C SER A 71 0.20 -16.78 -4.56
N ASN A 72 0.64 -15.87 -5.42
CA ASN A 72 0.04 -15.53 -6.70
C ASN A 72 1.01 -15.77 -7.88
N LYS A 73 1.96 -16.70 -7.71
CA LYS A 73 3.06 -16.90 -8.67
C LYS A 73 2.61 -17.10 -10.13
N GLU A 74 1.51 -17.83 -10.34
CA GLU A 74 0.93 -18.11 -11.66
C GLU A 74 0.34 -16.86 -12.33
N LYS A 75 -0.09 -15.86 -11.55
CA LYS A 75 -0.68 -14.63 -12.07
C LYS A 75 0.36 -13.69 -12.68
N PHE A 76 1.59 -13.75 -12.19
CA PHE A 76 2.61 -12.73 -12.44
C PHE A 76 3.80 -13.22 -13.29
N ASN A 77 3.80 -14.48 -13.75
CA ASN A 77 4.88 -15.06 -14.56
C ASN A 77 6.26 -14.94 -13.90
N PHE A 78 6.33 -15.28 -12.62
CA PHE A 78 7.56 -15.28 -11.85
C PHE A 78 8.60 -16.24 -12.42
N ILE A 79 9.86 -15.86 -12.25
CA ILE A 79 10.97 -16.77 -12.45
C ILE A 79 10.92 -17.84 -11.35
N THR A 80 10.83 -19.11 -11.75
CA THR A 80 10.77 -20.27 -10.83
C THR A 80 12.06 -21.07 -10.80
N GLU A 81 12.95 -20.88 -11.76
CA GLU A 81 14.28 -21.49 -11.85
C GLU A 81 15.32 -20.38 -11.80
N GLU A 82 16.45 -20.62 -11.14
CA GLU A 82 17.47 -19.57 -10.99
C GLU A 82 17.97 -19.11 -12.38
N PRO A 83 17.97 -17.80 -12.68
CA PRO A 83 18.46 -17.30 -13.96
C PRO A 83 19.93 -17.63 -14.18
N GLN A 84 20.34 -17.68 -15.44
CA GLN A 84 21.76 -17.80 -15.77
C GLN A 84 22.48 -16.49 -15.48
N ASP A 85 23.78 -16.56 -15.15
CA ASP A 85 24.63 -15.37 -15.07
C ASP A 85 24.59 -14.64 -16.41
N GLY A 86 24.33 -13.34 -16.38
CA GLY A 86 24.18 -12.51 -17.56
C GLY A 86 22.75 -12.41 -18.11
N GLU A 87 21.80 -13.17 -17.56
CA GLU A 87 20.42 -13.13 -18.03
C GLU A 87 19.70 -11.86 -17.55
N TYR A 88 19.03 -11.15 -18.47
CA TYR A 88 18.23 -9.98 -18.10
C TYR A 88 16.93 -10.41 -17.41
N VAL A 89 16.76 -9.94 -16.18
CA VAL A 89 15.57 -10.18 -15.35
C VAL A 89 14.84 -8.89 -15.08
N TRP A 90 13.51 -8.97 -14.93
CA TRP A 90 12.65 -7.82 -14.66
C TRP A 90 12.29 -7.73 -13.19
N VAL A 91 12.06 -6.51 -12.71
CA VAL A 91 11.61 -6.21 -11.33
C VAL A 91 10.55 -5.11 -11.31
N SER A 92 9.72 -5.14 -10.28
CA SER A 92 8.69 -4.12 -10.06
C SER A 92 9.31 -2.79 -9.69
N ASP A 93 9.06 -1.75 -10.49
CA ASP A 93 9.45 -0.39 -10.17
C ASP A 93 8.35 0.28 -9.34
N LEU A 94 8.57 0.40 -8.04
CA LEU A 94 7.55 0.93 -7.12
C LEU A 94 7.46 2.46 -7.16
N PHE A 95 8.35 3.16 -7.87
CA PHE A 95 8.34 4.63 -7.96
C PHE A 95 7.44 5.15 -9.07
N TYR A 96 7.03 4.26 -9.99
CA TYR A 96 6.17 4.58 -11.11
C TYR A 96 5.12 3.48 -11.28
N GLU A 97 3.86 3.79 -10.99
CA GLU A 97 2.77 2.81 -11.03
C GLU A 97 2.65 2.17 -12.43
N GLY A 98 2.79 0.84 -12.49
CA GLY A 98 2.74 0.09 -13.75
C GLY A 98 4.05 0.07 -14.54
N PHE A 99 5.16 0.54 -13.99
CA PHE A 99 6.48 0.40 -14.59
C PHE A 99 7.22 -0.85 -14.09
N ALA A 100 8.17 -1.28 -14.92
CA ALA A 100 9.10 -2.34 -14.64
C ALA A 100 10.51 -1.84 -14.96
N SER A 101 11.46 -2.25 -14.13
CA SER A 101 12.89 -2.08 -14.37
C SER A 101 13.51 -3.44 -14.69
N PHE A 102 14.73 -3.46 -15.23
CA PHE A 102 15.45 -4.69 -15.50
C PHE A 102 16.93 -4.53 -15.16
N PHE A 103 17.58 -5.64 -14.86
CA PHE A 103 19.02 -5.71 -14.63
C PHE A 103 19.56 -7.09 -15.06
N GLU A 104 20.87 -7.18 -15.18
CA GLU A 104 21.57 -8.42 -15.53
C GLU A 104 21.78 -9.28 -14.26
N TYR A 105 21.28 -10.51 -14.25
CA TYR A 105 21.43 -11.40 -13.11
C TYR A 105 22.88 -11.81 -12.92
N ASP A 106 23.37 -11.68 -11.69
CA ASP A 106 24.73 -12.07 -11.31
C ASP A 106 24.65 -12.94 -10.06
N SER A 107 24.87 -14.25 -10.20
CA SER A 107 24.84 -15.19 -9.08
C SER A 107 25.99 -14.97 -8.08
N SER A 108 27.03 -14.20 -8.41
CA SER A 108 28.07 -13.85 -7.44
C SER A 108 27.63 -12.77 -6.44
N TRP A 109 26.52 -12.06 -6.73
CA TRP A 109 25.99 -11.02 -5.85
C TRP A 109 24.89 -11.58 -4.94
N ASP A 110 25.04 -11.41 -3.63
CA ASP A 110 24.03 -11.89 -2.66
C ASP A 110 22.67 -11.20 -2.87
N THR A 111 22.66 -9.96 -3.32
CA THR A 111 21.45 -9.16 -3.50
C THR A 111 20.54 -9.73 -4.60
N THR A 112 21.09 -10.10 -5.75
CA THR A 112 20.35 -10.68 -6.89
C THR A 112 19.86 -12.09 -6.55
N LYS A 113 20.69 -12.90 -5.89
CA LYS A 113 20.30 -14.21 -5.32
C LYS A 113 19.15 -14.10 -4.33
N GLN A 114 19.20 -13.11 -3.44
CA GLN A 114 18.14 -12.90 -2.47
C GLN A 114 16.86 -12.41 -3.16
N ALA A 115 16.97 -11.58 -4.20
CA ALA A 115 15.82 -11.15 -5.00
C ALA A 115 15.13 -12.33 -5.70
N PHE A 116 15.90 -13.28 -6.24
CA PHE A 116 15.37 -14.53 -6.78
C PHE A 116 14.63 -15.33 -5.69
N LYS A 117 15.28 -15.57 -4.54
CA LYS A 117 14.68 -16.28 -3.40
C LYS A 117 13.44 -15.60 -2.84
N ASN A 118 13.36 -14.27 -2.94
CA ASN A 118 12.24 -13.47 -2.46
C ASN A 118 11.08 -13.41 -3.47
N HIS A 119 11.18 -14.08 -4.63
CA HIS A 119 10.15 -14.05 -5.66
C HIS A 119 9.78 -12.60 -6.04
N ILE A 120 10.79 -11.79 -6.34
CA ILE A 120 10.60 -10.42 -6.86
C ILE A 120 11.19 -10.24 -8.27
N LEU A 121 11.68 -11.33 -8.90
CA LEU A 121 12.20 -11.35 -10.27
C LEU A 121 11.20 -11.95 -11.26
N PHE A 122 11.03 -11.31 -12.41
CA PHE A 122 10.04 -11.65 -13.41
C PHE A 122 10.70 -11.92 -14.76
N THR A 123 10.09 -12.85 -15.51
CA THR A 123 10.53 -13.21 -16.86
C THR A 123 10.23 -12.12 -17.89
N THR A 124 9.25 -11.25 -17.61
CA THR A 124 8.75 -10.24 -18.54
C THR A 124 8.45 -8.92 -17.86
N ALA A 125 8.60 -7.82 -18.61
CA ALA A 125 8.21 -6.49 -18.18
C ALA A 125 6.73 -6.41 -17.77
N ASP A 126 5.83 -7.07 -18.51
CA ASP A 126 4.40 -7.08 -18.22
C ASP A 126 4.08 -7.78 -16.89
N GLY A 127 4.76 -8.89 -16.58
CA GLY A 127 4.66 -9.57 -15.28
C GLY A 127 5.07 -8.65 -14.14
N ALA A 128 6.22 -7.98 -14.27
CA ALA A 128 6.73 -7.03 -13.30
C ALA A 128 5.80 -5.82 -13.12
N ALA A 129 5.28 -5.24 -14.21
CA ALA A 129 4.34 -4.11 -14.17
C ALA A 129 3.01 -4.45 -13.51
N LYS A 130 2.45 -5.65 -13.78
CA LYS A 130 1.24 -6.15 -13.11
C LYS A 130 1.47 -6.38 -11.62
N ALA A 131 2.65 -6.88 -11.26
CA ALA A 131 3.04 -7.01 -9.86
C ALA A 131 3.19 -5.64 -9.19
N THR A 132 3.79 -4.63 -9.84
CA THR A 132 3.90 -3.26 -9.32
C THR A 132 2.53 -2.72 -8.89
N LYS A 133 1.52 -2.78 -9.76
CA LYS A 133 0.16 -2.33 -9.44
C LYS A 133 -0.43 -3.09 -8.24
N SER A 134 -0.25 -4.41 -8.22
CA SER A 134 -0.78 -5.26 -7.14
C SER A 134 -0.09 -4.97 -5.80
N ILE A 135 1.22 -4.71 -5.82
CA ILE A 135 2.02 -4.35 -4.64
C ILE A 135 1.54 -3.02 -4.06
N ILE A 136 1.41 -1.98 -4.89
CA ILE A 136 0.92 -0.66 -4.46
C ILE A 136 -0.49 -0.78 -3.86
N GLN A 137 -1.38 -1.56 -4.48
CA GLN A 137 -2.71 -1.81 -3.92
C GLN A 137 -2.66 -2.48 -2.54
N ILE A 138 -1.72 -3.40 -2.30
CA ILE A 138 -1.55 -4.06 -1.00
C ILE A 138 -1.02 -3.08 0.04
N LEU A 139 -0.02 -2.27 -0.31
CA LEU A 139 0.53 -1.24 0.57
C LEU A 139 -0.54 -0.21 0.96
N ARG A 140 -1.34 0.25 -0.01
CA ARG A 140 -2.51 1.12 0.23
C ARG A 140 -3.50 0.46 1.20
N ARG A 141 -3.83 -0.83 1.01
CA ARG A 141 -4.73 -1.59 1.91
C ARG A 141 -4.15 -1.73 3.31
N GLU A 142 -2.86 -2.02 3.43
CA GLU A 142 -2.20 -2.19 4.73
C GLU A 142 -2.14 -0.86 5.49
N ALA A 143 -1.83 0.24 4.80
CA ALA A 143 -1.88 1.58 5.37
C ALA A 143 -3.31 1.94 5.85
N ALA A 144 -4.34 1.65 5.02
CA ALA A 144 -5.74 1.83 5.40
C ALA A 144 -6.11 1.00 6.65
N ARG A 145 -5.68 -0.27 6.69
CA ARG A 145 -5.91 -1.18 7.82
C ARG A 145 -5.30 -0.64 9.11
N LYS A 146 -4.07 -0.15 9.07
CA LYS A 146 -3.40 0.45 10.23
C LYS A 146 -4.07 1.74 10.70
N ARG A 147 -4.54 2.57 9.76
CA ARG A 147 -5.20 3.86 10.06
C ARG A 147 -6.59 3.67 10.64
N PHE A 148 -7.48 2.94 9.97
CA PHE A 148 -8.88 2.84 10.36
C PHE A 148 -9.20 1.67 11.29
N LYS A 149 -8.31 0.68 11.36
CA LYS A 149 -8.44 -0.50 12.24
C LYS A 149 -9.77 -1.24 12.04
N PRO A 150 -10.13 -1.63 10.80
CA PRO A 150 -11.30 -2.47 10.58
C PRO A 150 -11.13 -3.84 11.27
N LEU A 151 -12.25 -4.51 11.52
CA LEU A 151 -12.25 -5.88 12.01
C LEU A 151 -11.56 -6.79 11.00
N THR A 152 -10.60 -7.57 11.49
CA THR A 152 -9.84 -8.54 10.69
C THR A 152 -10.19 -9.99 11.02
N LYS A 153 -11.04 -10.19 12.03
CA LYS A 153 -11.50 -11.50 12.49
C LYS A 153 -13.02 -11.48 12.64
N THR A 154 -13.63 -12.63 12.42
CA THR A 154 -15.06 -12.84 12.64
C THR A 154 -15.43 -12.56 14.09
N PRO A 155 -16.29 -11.57 14.38
CA PRO A 155 -16.78 -11.35 15.73
C PRO A 155 -17.85 -12.42 16.09
N PRO A 156 -18.15 -12.64 17.38
CA PRO A 156 -19.22 -13.53 17.79
C PRO A 156 -20.58 -13.11 17.24
N ASN A 157 -21.43 -14.07 16.89
CA ASN A 157 -22.82 -13.81 16.54
C ASN A 157 -23.55 -13.01 17.63
N GLY A 158 -24.32 -12.00 17.24
CA GLY A 158 -24.99 -11.07 18.15
C GLY A 158 -24.16 -9.84 18.53
N THR A 159 -22.90 -9.76 18.11
CA THR A 159 -22.03 -8.61 18.41
C THR A 159 -22.47 -7.38 17.62
N ILE A 160 -22.62 -6.24 18.30
CA ILE A 160 -22.85 -4.95 17.62
C ILE A 160 -21.55 -4.54 16.94
N VAL A 161 -21.61 -4.31 15.63
CA VAL A 161 -20.50 -3.82 14.82
C VAL A 161 -20.94 -2.58 14.05
N PHE A 162 -19.98 -1.74 13.72
CA PHE A 162 -20.20 -0.50 13.01
C PHE A 162 -19.79 -0.68 11.55
N VAL A 163 -20.62 -0.19 10.64
CA VAL A 163 -20.39 -0.22 9.19
C VAL A 163 -20.07 1.19 8.73
N ALA A 164 -18.98 1.35 8.00
CA ALA A 164 -18.69 2.60 7.31
C ALA A 164 -19.71 2.79 6.17
N ASP A 165 -20.57 3.80 6.30
CA ASP A 165 -21.68 4.05 5.40
C ASP A 165 -21.67 5.50 4.90
N VAL A 166 -21.35 5.67 3.62
CA VAL A 166 -21.27 6.99 2.97
C VAL A 166 -22.62 7.71 2.90
N LEU A 167 -23.74 7.00 3.00
CA LEU A 167 -25.09 7.54 2.94
C LEU A 167 -25.62 7.96 4.31
N ALA A 168 -25.11 7.37 5.40
CA ALA A 168 -25.54 7.69 6.76
C ALA A 168 -25.05 9.08 7.19
N GLU A 169 -25.87 9.91 7.83
CA GLU A 169 -25.52 11.28 8.23
C GLU A 169 -24.18 11.35 8.99
N GLU A 170 -24.06 10.57 10.06
CA GLU A 170 -22.85 10.45 10.89
C GLU A 170 -21.69 9.72 10.20
N GLY A 171 -21.90 9.22 8.99
CA GLY A 171 -20.93 8.45 8.21
C GLY A 171 -20.81 6.99 8.67
N TRP A 172 -21.70 6.50 9.51
CA TRP A 172 -21.72 5.10 9.92
C TRP A 172 -23.13 4.66 10.29
N THR A 173 -23.35 3.36 10.23
CA THR A 173 -24.50 2.68 10.81
C THR A 173 -24.02 1.53 11.69
N PHE A 174 -24.89 0.96 12.51
CA PHE A 174 -24.57 -0.26 13.26
C PHE A 174 -25.44 -1.42 12.78
N ILE A 175 -24.87 -2.61 12.84
CA ILE A 175 -25.61 -3.86 12.61
C ILE A 175 -25.28 -4.83 13.74
N ILE A 176 -26.21 -5.75 13.99
CA ILE A 176 -25.92 -6.92 14.81
C ILE A 176 -25.27 -7.95 13.89
N TYR A 177 -23.99 -8.25 14.13
CA TYR A 177 -23.27 -9.24 13.34
C TYR A 177 -23.94 -10.60 13.46
N LYS A 178 -24.20 -11.20 12.31
CA LYS A 178 -24.61 -12.59 12.17
C LYS A 178 -23.70 -13.21 11.13
N ASP A 179 -23.39 -14.50 11.29
CA ASP A 179 -22.65 -15.28 10.30
C ASP A 179 -23.53 -15.56 9.08
N ILE A 180 -23.75 -14.50 8.31
CA ILE A 180 -24.55 -14.45 7.10
C ILE A 180 -23.74 -13.75 6.01
N GLU A 181 -24.12 -14.04 4.76
CA GLU A 181 -23.38 -13.61 3.58
C GLU A 181 -23.03 -12.12 3.58
N ILE A 182 -24.01 -11.25 3.89
CA ILE A 182 -23.79 -9.80 3.87
C ILE A 182 -22.77 -9.33 4.91
N CYS A 183 -22.82 -9.86 6.14
CA CYS A 183 -21.87 -9.51 7.19
C CYS A 183 -20.47 -10.02 6.86
N ASN A 184 -20.37 -11.23 6.30
CA ASN A 184 -19.10 -11.82 5.87
C ASN A 184 -18.49 -11.06 4.69
N ARG A 185 -19.31 -10.57 3.76
CA ARG A 185 -18.85 -9.71 2.66
C ARG A 185 -18.30 -8.38 3.17
N LEU A 186 -19.00 -7.73 4.12
CA LEU A 186 -18.53 -6.48 4.74
C LEU A 186 -17.23 -6.70 5.53
N LEU A 187 -17.10 -7.81 6.25
CA LEU A 187 -15.87 -8.17 6.97
C LEU A 187 -14.69 -8.34 6.00
N LYS A 188 -14.87 -9.11 4.93
CA LYS A 188 -13.84 -9.33 3.90
C LYS A 188 -13.46 -8.05 3.16
N ALA A 189 -14.41 -7.14 2.98
CA ALA A 189 -14.17 -5.83 2.38
C ALA A 189 -13.49 -4.83 3.33
N GLY A 190 -13.30 -5.17 4.62
CA GLY A 190 -12.72 -4.25 5.60
C GLY A 190 -13.64 -3.09 5.97
N LEU A 191 -14.96 -3.29 5.88
CA LEU A 191 -15.98 -2.26 6.13
C LEU A 191 -16.65 -2.38 7.51
N LEU A 192 -16.28 -3.38 8.31
CA LEU A 192 -16.76 -3.57 9.68
C LEU A 192 -15.75 -3.05 10.69
N PHE A 193 -16.23 -2.38 11.73
CA PHE A 193 -15.44 -1.77 12.79
C PHE A 193 -16.00 -2.14 14.17
N SER A 194 -15.11 -2.23 15.16
CA SER A 194 -15.52 -2.42 16.57
C SER A 194 -16.00 -1.12 17.23
N THR A 195 -15.72 0.04 16.62
CA THR A 195 -16.11 1.35 17.14
C THR A 195 -16.72 2.22 16.06
N ALA A 196 -17.66 3.09 16.44
CA ALA A 196 -18.24 4.10 15.56
C ALA A 196 -17.18 5.04 14.99
N GLU A 197 -16.18 5.42 15.79
CA GLU A 197 -15.10 6.33 15.39
C GLU A 197 -14.28 5.77 14.22
N GLY A 198 -13.92 4.48 14.26
CA GLY A 198 -13.19 3.85 13.16
C GLY A 198 -14.00 3.86 11.86
N ALA A 199 -15.30 3.57 11.95
CA ALA A 199 -16.21 3.62 10.81
C ALA A 199 -16.38 5.06 10.27
N LYS A 200 -16.54 6.05 11.16
CA LYS A 200 -16.65 7.47 10.81
C LYS A 200 -15.40 7.98 10.10
N LEU A 201 -14.20 7.65 10.59
CA LEU A 201 -12.94 8.03 9.96
C LEU A 201 -12.80 7.40 8.57
N ALA A 202 -13.12 6.11 8.44
CA ALA A 202 -13.10 5.42 7.15
C ALA A 202 -14.08 6.06 6.15
N THR A 203 -15.31 6.36 6.58
CA THR A 203 -16.30 7.02 5.73
C THR A 203 -15.93 8.45 5.38
N THR A 204 -15.35 9.20 6.31
CA THR A 204 -14.88 10.56 6.04
C THR A 204 -13.83 10.54 4.93
N ALA A 205 -12.88 9.61 4.99
CA ALA A 205 -11.91 9.42 3.92
C ALA A 205 -12.56 8.99 2.60
N MET A 206 -13.52 8.06 2.62
CA MET A 206 -14.27 7.67 1.42
C MET A 206 -15.05 8.84 0.80
N ARG A 207 -15.69 9.68 1.62
CA ARG A 207 -16.40 10.88 1.17
C ARG A 207 -15.46 11.90 0.53
N GLN A 208 -14.30 12.14 1.13
CA GLN A 208 -13.28 13.03 0.56
C GLN A 208 -12.73 12.52 -0.78
N LEU A 209 -12.72 11.21 -1.01
CA LEU A 209 -12.32 10.64 -2.30
C LEU A 209 -13.41 10.83 -3.37
N ILE A 210 -14.68 10.67 -3.01
CA ILE A 210 -15.80 10.81 -3.94
C ILE A 210 -16.06 12.29 -4.25
N ASN A 211 -16.02 13.13 -3.22
CA ASN A 211 -16.27 14.57 -3.27
C ASN A 211 -15.14 15.30 -2.54
N PRO A 212 -13.99 15.53 -3.19
CA PRO A 212 -12.89 16.27 -2.60
C PRO A 212 -13.37 17.67 -2.17
N PRO A 213 -12.94 18.15 -0.99
CA PRO A 213 -13.29 19.48 -0.54
C PRO A 213 -12.82 20.51 -1.56
N ILE A 214 -13.72 21.41 -1.95
CA ILE A 214 -13.36 22.54 -2.81
C ILE A 214 -12.34 23.38 -2.05
N PRO A 215 -11.16 23.67 -2.63
CA PRO A 215 -10.17 24.53 -1.98
C PRO A 215 -10.82 25.86 -1.61
N ASP A 216 -10.69 26.25 -0.34
CA ASP A 216 -11.20 27.53 0.14
C ASP A 216 -10.29 28.64 -0.42
N THR A 217 -10.65 29.17 -1.59
CA THR A 217 -9.90 30.25 -2.27
C THR A 217 -10.04 31.60 -1.57
N THR A 218 -10.74 31.68 -0.43
CA THR A 218 -10.90 32.91 0.34
C THR A 218 -9.91 33.02 1.51
N LYS A 219 -9.15 31.97 1.81
CA LYS A 219 -8.05 32.03 2.78
C LYS A 219 -6.76 32.43 2.09
N GLU A 220 -6.24 33.61 2.42
CA GLU A 220 -4.89 34.00 2.03
C GLU A 220 -3.87 32.95 2.53
N PRO A 221 -2.86 32.60 1.72
CA PRO A 221 -1.80 31.69 2.17
C PRO A 221 -1.14 32.27 3.41
N GLU A 222 -0.99 31.46 4.46
CA GLU A 222 -0.23 31.86 5.64
C GLU A 222 1.18 32.24 5.20
N PRO A 223 1.72 33.41 5.61
CA PRO A 223 3.06 33.80 5.26
C PRO A 223 4.05 32.81 5.86
N ASP A 224 4.98 32.32 5.02
CA ASP A 224 6.08 31.47 5.45
C ASP A 224 6.80 32.10 6.64
N LYS A 225 6.84 31.39 7.76
CA LYS A 225 7.64 31.81 8.92
C LYS A 225 9.12 31.68 8.55
N GLN A 226 9.75 32.83 8.29
CA GLN A 226 11.21 33.00 8.19
C GLN A 226 11.88 32.76 9.54
#